data_AF-A0A838S0A1-F1
#
_entry.id   AF-A0A838S0A1-F1
#
_cell.length_a   1.000
_cell.length_b   1.000
_cell.length_c   1.000
_cell.angle_alpha   90.00
_cell.angle_beta   90.00
_cell.angle_gamma   90.00
#
_symmetry.space_group_name_H-M   'P 1'
#
loop_
_entity.id
_entity.type
_entity.pdbx_description
1 polymer ?
#
loop_
_entity_poly.entity_id
_entity_poly.type
_entity_poly.pdbx_seq_one_letter_code
_entity_poly.pdbx_strand_id
1 'polypeptide(L)' 'MIRKLKSGKYRLYSRKVDPKTGKLKNLGTFDGMMAHLMDVLSQGEDIG' A
#
# COMPACT_ATOMS: atom_id res chain seq x y z
N MET A 1 -2.64 -0.44 3.68
CA MET A 1 -1.53 -1.41 3.50
C MET A 1 -1.03 -1.28 2.08
N ILE A 2 0.28 -1.17 1.87
CA ILE A 2 0.86 -1.01 0.54
C ILE A 2 1.57 -2.30 0.14
N ARG A 3 1.45 -2.69 -1.13
CA ARG A 3 2.13 -3.85 -1.70
C ARG A 3 2.79 -3.48 -3.02
N LYS A 4 4.10 -3.73 -3.13
CA LYS A 4 4.83 -3.60 -4.39
C LYS A 4 4.49 -4.76 -5.33
N LEU A 5 4.22 -4.45 -6.60
CA LEU A 5 3.95 -5.40 -7.67
C LEU A 5 5.24 -5.70 -8.45
N LYS A 6 5.29 -6.86 -9.12
CA LYS A 6 6.42 -7.25 -9.99
C LYS A 6 6.69 -6.24 -11.11
N SER A 7 5.66 -5.51 -11.53
CA SER A 7 5.75 -4.45 -12.53
C SER A 7 6.39 -3.15 -12.03
N GLY A 8 6.83 -3.08 -10.77
CA GLY A 8 7.35 -1.86 -10.13
C GLY A 8 6.27 -0.89 -9.65
N LYS A 9 4.99 -1.19 -9.91
CA LYS A 9 3.84 -0.42 -9.41
C LYS A 9 3.51 -0.79 -7.97
N TYR A 10 2.74 0.04 -7.30
CA TYR A 10 2.32 -0.20 -5.93
C TYR A 10 0.80 -0.25 -5.82
N ARG A 11 0.29 -1.16 -5.00
CA ARG A 11 -1.14 -1.29 -4.73
C ARG A 11 -1.45 -0.88 -3.31
N LEU A 12 -2.38 0.04 -3.16
CA LEU A 12 -2.89 0.45 -1.86
C LEU A 12 -4.10 -0.37 -1.51
N TYR A 13 -4.11 -0.88 -0.29
CA TYR A 13 -5.24 -1.56 0.31
C TYR A 13 -5.77 -0.77 1.50
N SER A 14 -7.07 -0.87 1.74
CA SER A 14 -7.70 -0.35 2.95
C SER A 14 -7.03 -0.93 4.20
N ARG A 15 -7.10 -0.18 5.31
CA ARG A 15 -6.66 -0.71 6.61
C ARG A 15 -7.69 -1.65 7.22
N LYS A 16 -8.98 -1.35 7.02
CA LYS A 16 -10.10 -2.16 7.50
C LYS A 16 -10.50 -3.18 6.44
N VAL A 17 -10.81 -4.39 6.89
CA VAL A 17 -11.45 -5.42 6.06
C VAL A 17 -12.88 -5.03 5.74
N ASP A 18 -13.33 -5.35 4.54
CA ASP A 18 -14.74 -5.22 4.19
C ASP A 18 -15.54 -6.32 4.92
N PRO A 19 -16.57 -5.96 5.72
CA PRO A 19 -17.31 -6.92 6.52
C PRO A 19 -18.20 -7.85 5.69
N LYS A 20 -18.56 -7.48 4.45
CA LYS A 20 -19.40 -8.30 3.57
C LYS A 20 -18.57 -9.37 2.85
N THR A 21 -17.31 -9.08 2.53
CA THR A 21 -16.46 -9.97 1.72
C THR A 21 -15.27 -10.56 2.48
N GLY A 22 -14.97 -10.06 3.68
CA GLY A 22 -13.80 -10.47 4.47
C GLY A 22 -12.45 -10.05 3.87
N LYS A 23 -12.45 -9.19 2.84
CA LYS A 23 -11.25 -8.82 2.08
C LYS A 23 -10.89 -7.35 2.27
N LEU A 24 -9.60 -7.03 2.21
CA LEU A 24 -9.15 -5.65 2.12
C LEU A 24 -9.52 -5.07 0.74
N LYS A 25 -10.02 -3.84 0.73
CA LYS A 25 -10.37 -3.14 -0.52
C LYS A 25 -9.11 -2.66 -1.21
N ASN A 26 -9.02 -2.87 -2.52
CA ASN A 26 -8.01 -2.22 -3.34
C ASN A 26 -8.42 -0.77 -3.57
N LEU A 27 -7.61 0.17 -3.07
CA LEU A 27 -7.82 1.61 -3.16
C LEU A 27 -7.15 2.23 -4.39
N GLY A 28 -6.46 1.44 -5.20
CA GLY A 28 -5.80 1.90 -6.42
C GLY A 28 -4.43 1.27 -6.62
N THR A 29 -3.94 1.37 -7.85
CA THR A 29 -2.55 1.01 -8.22
C THR A 29 -1.88 2.25 -8.78
N PHE A 30 -0.71 2.58 -8.23
CA PHE A 30 -0.01 3.84 -8.48
C PHE A 30 1.40 3.58 -9.00
N ASP A 31 1.85 4.48 -9.88
CA ASP A 31 3.19 4.47 -10.46
C ASP A 31 4.17 5.33 -9.62
N GLY A 32 5.47 5.17 -9.88
CA GLY A 32 6.58 5.58 -9.01
C GLY A 32 6.63 7.06 -8.61
N MET A 33 7.42 7.31 -7.56
CA MET A 33 7.55 8.50 -6.69
C MET A 33 6.54 8.59 -5.54
N MET A 34 5.24 8.81 -5.81
CA MET A 34 4.26 8.97 -4.73
C MET A 34 4.07 7.69 -3.91
N ALA A 35 4.21 6.54 -4.56
CA ALA A 35 4.07 5.27 -3.91
C ALA A 35 5.29 4.82 -3.09
N HIS A 36 6.49 5.28 -3.46
CA HIS A 36 7.70 5.00 -2.68
C HIS A 36 7.69 5.77 -1.36
N LEU A 37 7.26 7.05 -1.40
CA LEU A 37 7.08 7.85 -0.19
C LEU A 37 6.07 7.21 0.77
N MET A 38 4.95 6.66 0.25
CA MET A 38 3.99 5.97 1.11
C MET A 38 4.47 4.61 1.63
N ASP A 39 5.37 3.93 0.93
CA ASP A 39 6.04 2.71 1.43
C ASP A 39 6.99 3.06 2.58
N VAL A 40 7.87 4.06 2.39
CA VAL A 40 8.80 4.58 3.41
C VAL A 40 8.06 5.10 4.65
N LEU A 41 6.89 5.74 4.49
CA LEU A 41 6.08 6.17 5.63
C LEU A 41 5.31 5.03 6.33
N SER A 42 5.23 3.85 5.69
CA SER A 42 4.53 2.68 6.24
C SER A 42 5.47 1.66 6.87
N GLN A 43 6.71 1.62 6.42
CA GLN A 43 7.80 0.92 7.07
C GLN A 43 8.36 1.92 8.07
N GLY A 44 8.09 1.75 9.36
CA GLY A 44 8.72 2.58 10.38
C GLY A 44 10.22 2.36 10.38
N GLU A 45 10.95 2.94 9.41
CA GLU A 45 12.36 3.19 9.57
C GLU A 45 12.48 4.15 10.73
N ASP A 46 12.88 3.58 11.87
CA ASP A 46 13.47 4.28 12.98
C ASP A 46 14.65 5.05 12.39
N ILE A 47 14.42 6.32 12.10
CA ILE A 47 15.47 7.29 11.81
C ILE A 47 16.21 7.51 13.11
N GLY A 48 17.18 6.62 13.37
CA GLY A 48 18.21 6.82 14.38
C GLY A 48 19.04 8.06 14.13
#